data_AF-A0A962JIK2-F1
#
_entry.id   AF-A0A962JIK2-F1
#
_cell.length_a   1.000
_cell.length_b   1.000
_cell.length_c   1.000
_cell.angle_alpha   90.00
_cell.angle_beta   90.00
_cell.angle_gamma   90.00
#
_symmetry.space_group_name_H-M   'P 1'
#
loop_
_entity.id
_entity.type
_entity.pdbx_description
1 polymer ?
#
loop_
_entity_poly.entity_id
_entity_poly.type
_entity_poly.pdbx_seq_one_letter_code
_entity_poly.pdbx_strand_id
1 'polypeptide(L)'
;KLFIVISVVLLFMYLTVQLRPSSEDVDVTTRIERDVIQRLGTIERQIVVAGYFETHEYWGTGLYASLIYAIIPRGLFPEKPPVDTGVYLNDIRQGGSLTPPVPVEDLAPSSWPDGYLAGYMSFGIVGLICLSFLSGYFYGLVYRLTRMMNYSTVSIIFYSLIGFMGVTPLNPFGITRIMILLLFFMVLGFFSRISFNRT
;
A
#
# COMPACT_ATOMS: atom_id res chain seq x y z
N LYS A 1 27.11 14.46 -4.58
CA LYS A 1 25.64 14.38 -4.83
C LYS A 1 25.19 12.94 -5.07
N LEU A 2 25.68 12.26 -6.11
CA LEU A 2 25.40 10.85 -6.36
C LEU A 2 25.80 9.95 -5.18
N PHE A 3 26.99 10.19 -4.60
CA PHE A 3 27.48 9.42 -3.45
C PHE A 3 26.55 9.46 -2.24
N ILE A 4 26.05 10.64 -1.83
CA ILE A 4 25.16 10.78 -0.68
C ILE A 4 23.81 10.08 -0.92
N VAL A 5 23.24 10.21 -2.13
CA VAL A 5 21.99 9.52 -2.50
C VAL A 5 22.19 8.01 -2.50
N ILE A 6 23.30 7.52 -3.07
CA ILE A 6 23.67 6.11 -3.03
C ILE A 6 23.86 5.64 -1.59
N SER A 7 24.54 6.39 -0.73
CA SER A 7 24.75 6.01 0.67
C SER A 7 23.44 5.92 1.46
N VAL A 8 22.50 6.85 1.24
CA VAL A 8 21.18 6.82 1.91
C VAL A 8 20.33 5.66 1.38
N VAL A 9 20.36 5.39 0.08
CA VAL A 9 19.65 4.25 -0.52
C VAL A 9 20.26 2.93 -0.07
N LEU A 10 21.59 2.81 -0.03
CA LEU A 10 22.28 1.62 0.45
C LEU A 10 22.02 1.39 1.94
N LEU A 11 21.97 2.45 2.75
CA LEU A 11 21.59 2.36 4.16
C LEU A 11 20.14 1.88 4.31
N PHE A 12 19.21 2.45 3.54
CA PHE A 12 17.81 2.01 3.55
C PHE A 12 17.67 0.56 3.10
N MET A 13 18.35 0.15 2.02
CA MET A 13 18.37 -1.23 1.53
C MET A 13 18.99 -2.17 2.57
N TYR A 14 20.12 -1.81 3.17
CA TYR A 14 20.77 -2.57 4.23
C TYR A 14 19.84 -2.76 5.43
N LEU A 15 19.14 -1.71 5.86
CA LEU A 15 18.16 -1.79 6.93
C LEU A 15 16.99 -2.72 6.55
N THR A 16 16.46 -2.63 5.33
CA THR A 16 15.39 -3.53 4.87
C THR A 16 15.82 -4.99 4.72
N VAL A 17 17.10 -5.24 4.40
CA VAL A 17 17.68 -6.59 4.30
C VAL A 17 17.95 -7.18 5.68
N GLN A 18 18.42 -6.40 6.65
CA GLN A 18 18.60 -6.86 8.03
C GLN A 18 17.26 -7.14 8.74
N LEU A 19 16.19 -6.46 8.32
CA LEU A 19 14.82 -6.73 8.79
C LEU A 19 14.16 -7.90 8.05
N ARG A 20 14.80 -8.44 7.00
CA ARG A 20 14.34 -9.64 6.31
C ARG A 20 14.94 -10.86 7.03
N PRO A 21 14.15 -11.76 7.63
CA PRO A 21 14.70 -12.96 8.24
C PRO A 21 15.52 -13.73 7.20
N SER A 22 16.74 -14.12 7.57
CA SER A 22 17.69 -14.81 6.71
C SER A 22 17.03 -16.08 6.18
N SER A 23 16.82 -16.15 4.86
CA SER A 23 16.44 -17.39 4.22
C SER A 23 17.67 -18.31 4.23
N GLU A 24 17.73 -19.21 5.21
CA GLU A 24 18.40 -20.51 5.04
C GLU A 24 17.92 -21.16 3.73
N ASP A 25 18.73 -22.06 3.16
CA ASP A 25 18.39 -22.83 1.97
C ASP A 25 17.05 -23.56 2.16
N VAL A 26 15.98 -22.89 1.73
CA VAL A 26 14.59 -23.35 1.88
C VAL A 26 14.41 -24.55 0.95
N ASP A 27 14.34 -25.73 1.56
CA ASP A 27 14.01 -27.02 0.95
C ASP A 27 12.80 -26.89 0.01
N VAL A 28 12.80 -27.63 -1.10
CA VAL A 28 11.76 -27.57 -2.14
C VAL A 28 10.37 -27.83 -1.55
N THR A 29 10.28 -28.70 -0.54
CA THR A 29 9.05 -29.02 0.21
C THR A 29 8.50 -27.78 0.93
N THR A 30 9.33 -27.07 1.68
CA THR A 30 8.94 -25.84 2.40
C THR A 30 8.60 -24.67 1.48
N ARG A 31 9.15 -24.63 0.25
CA ARG A 31 8.72 -23.69 -0.80
C ARG A 31 7.31 -24.01 -1.31
N ILE A 32 7.04 -25.29 -1.59
CA ILE A 32 5.71 -25.74 -2.04
C ILE A 32 4.65 -25.46 -0.96
N GLU A 33 4.94 -25.77 0.30
CA GLU A 33 4.04 -25.46 1.41
C GLU A 33 3.75 -23.97 1.50
N ARG A 34 4.79 -23.12 1.45
CA ARG A 34 4.61 -21.66 1.50
C ARG A 34 3.78 -21.14 0.33
N ASP A 35 4.04 -21.60 -0.89
CA ASP A 35 3.30 -21.15 -2.09
C ASP A 35 1.84 -21.61 -2.04
N VAL A 36 1.57 -22.83 -1.58
CA VAL A 36 0.21 -23.35 -1.39
C VAL A 36 -0.51 -22.56 -0.31
N ILE A 37 0.10 -22.33 0.85
CA ILE A 37 -0.47 -21.54 1.94
C ILE A 37 -0.78 -20.10 1.48
N GLN A 38 0.13 -19.47 0.74
CA GLN A 38 -0.08 -18.11 0.22
C GLN A 38 -1.22 -18.03 -0.82
N ARG A 39 -1.31 -19.02 -1.70
CA ARG A 39 -2.41 -19.12 -2.68
C ARG A 39 -3.75 -19.38 -2.00
N LEU A 40 -3.79 -20.29 -1.04
CA LEU A 40 -4.98 -20.56 -0.24
C LEU A 40 -5.41 -19.30 0.52
N GLY A 41 -4.49 -18.55 1.13
CA GLY A 41 -4.82 -17.29 1.81
C GLY A 41 -5.36 -16.19 0.88
N THR A 42 -5.04 -16.23 -0.42
CA THR A 42 -5.59 -15.29 -1.40
C THR A 42 -7.00 -15.69 -1.85
N ILE A 43 -7.23 -16.99 -2.10
CA ILE A 43 -8.55 -17.51 -2.46
C ILE A 43 -9.52 -17.39 -1.29
N GLU A 44 -9.08 -17.77 -0.08
CA GLU A 44 -9.84 -17.62 1.16
C GLU A 44 -10.31 -16.17 1.32
N ARG A 45 -9.40 -15.21 1.13
CA ARG A 45 -9.73 -13.79 1.20
C ARG A 45 -10.78 -13.36 0.18
N GLN A 46 -10.68 -13.82 -1.06
CA GLN A 46 -11.68 -13.53 -2.09
C GLN A 46 -13.04 -14.11 -1.75
N ILE A 47 -13.09 -15.34 -1.23
CA ILE A 47 -14.33 -16.00 -0.80
C ILE A 47 -14.97 -15.24 0.36
N VAL A 48 -14.19 -14.84 1.37
CA VAL A 48 -14.67 -14.04 2.51
C VAL A 48 -15.25 -12.72 2.04
N VAL A 49 -14.54 -11.99 1.17
CA VAL A 49 -15.03 -10.71 0.64
C VAL A 49 -16.29 -10.90 -0.19
N ALA A 50 -16.28 -11.83 -1.15
CA ALA A 50 -17.43 -12.07 -2.02
C ALA A 50 -18.66 -12.50 -1.20
N GLY A 51 -18.50 -13.47 -0.30
CA GLY A 51 -19.59 -13.96 0.55
C GLY A 51 -20.16 -12.90 1.49
N TYR A 52 -19.33 -12.00 2.01
CA TYR A 52 -19.83 -10.88 2.82
C TYR A 52 -20.73 -9.94 2.01
N PHE A 53 -20.26 -9.48 0.84
CA PHE A 53 -20.99 -8.53 -0.01
C PHE A 53 -22.12 -9.15 -0.85
N GLU A 54 -22.34 -10.47 -0.77
CA GLU A 54 -23.59 -11.08 -1.26
C GLU A 54 -24.80 -10.68 -0.40
N THR A 55 -24.57 -10.41 0.89
CA THR A 55 -25.63 -10.10 1.87
C THR A 55 -25.52 -8.70 2.48
N HIS A 56 -24.44 -7.98 2.18
CA HIS A 56 -24.18 -6.63 2.70
C HIS A 56 -23.97 -5.63 1.56
N GLU A 57 -24.29 -4.37 1.83
CA GLU A 57 -24.03 -3.28 0.89
C GLU A 57 -22.53 -3.02 0.72
N TYR A 58 -22.12 -2.61 -0.47
CA TYR A 58 -20.76 -2.13 -0.71
C TYR A 58 -20.47 -0.86 0.09
N TRP A 59 -19.24 -0.73 0.57
CA TRP A 59 -18.83 0.34 1.48
C TRP A 59 -18.71 1.73 0.83
N GLY A 60 -18.80 1.82 -0.49
CA GLY A 60 -18.75 3.08 -1.23
C GLY A 60 -17.49 3.89 -0.93
N THR A 61 -17.68 5.19 -0.77
CA THR A 61 -16.61 6.13 -0.39
C THR A 61 -16.27 6.08 1.10
N GLY A 62 -17.06 5.39 1.93
CA GLY A 62 -16.84 5.28 3.38
C GLY A 62 -15.47 4.68 3.72
N LEU A 63 -15.01 3.74 2.88
CA LEU A 63 -13.67 3.16 2.98
C LEU A 63 -12.55 4.22 2.91
N TYR A 64 -12.78 5.31 2.16
CA TYR A 64 -11.79 6.37 1.91
C TYR A 64 -11.82 7.51 2.93
N ALA A 65 -12.78 7.52 3.85
CA ALA A 65 -12.88 8.56 4.87
C ALA A 65 -11.61 8.67 5.74
N SER A 66 -10.88 7.56 5.94
CA SER A 66 -9.62 7.53 6.70
C SER A 66 -8.49 8.35 6.09
N LEU A 67 -8.56 8.68 4.79
CA LEU A 67 -7.57 9.55 4.14
C LEU A 67 -7.56 10.97 4.70
N ILE A 68 -8.74 11.48 5.07
CA ILE A 68 -8.89 12.82 5.65
C ILE A 68 -8.14 12.90 6.98
N TYR A 69 -8.19 11.81 7.76
CA TYR A 69 -7.59 11.72 9.08
C TYR A 69 -6.15 11.20 9.03
N ALA A 70 -5.61 10.80 7.88
CA ALA A 70 -4.34 10.08 7.76
C ALA A 70 -3.17 10.81 8.44
N ILE A 71 -3.13 12.14 8.37
CA ILE A 71 -2.09 13.00 8.92
C ILE A 71 -2.15 13.11 10.45
N ILE A 72 -3.32 12.90 11.05
CA ILE A 72 -3.55 13.10 12.48
C ILE A 72 -3.01 11.90 13.27
N PRO A 73 -2.09 12.09 14.24
CA PRO A 73 -1.65 11.02 15.13
C PRO A 73 -2.83 10.42 15.91
N ARG A 74 -2.86 9.09 16.05
CA ARG A 74 -3.95 8.39 16.75
C ARG A 74 -4.15 8.87 18.20
N GLY A 75 -3.08 9.18 18.91
CA GLY A 75 -3.18 9.69 20.29
C GLY A 75 -3.90 11.04 20.42
N LEU A 76 -4.08 11.79 19.33
CA LEU A 76 -4.82 13.06 19.32
C LEU A 76 -6.27 12.90 18.85
N PHE A 77 -6.61 11.78 18.22
CA PHE A 77 -7.96 11.50 17.73
C PHE A 77 -8.28 10.01 17.89
N PRO A 78 -8.77 9.57 19.07
CA PRO A 78 -9.06 8.16 19.36
C PRO A 78 -10.09 7.54 18.40
N GLU A 79 -11.10 8.32 18.01
CA GLU A 79 -12.15 7.91 17.06
C GLU A 79 -11.66 7.81 15.59
N LYS A 80 -10.35 7.99 15.36
CA LYS A 80 -9.77 7.93 14.01
C LYS A 80 -9.99 6.55 13.38
N PRO A 81 -10.59 6.46 12.18
CA PRO A 81 -10.66 5.21 11.45
C PRO A 81 -9.27 4.78 10.94
N PRO A 82 -8.99 3.47 10.82
CA PRO A 82 -7.71 2.99 10.31
C PRO A 82 -7.47 3.43 8.86
N VAL A 83 -6.23 3.83 8.58
CA VAL A 83 -5.73 3.99 7.20
C VAL A 83 -5.46 2.63 6.56
N ASP A 84 -5.06 1.64 7.36
CA ASP A 84 -4.95 0.24 6.93
C ASP A 84 -6.34 -0.38 6.82
N THR A 85 -6.83 -0.57 5.60
CA THR A 85 -8.16 -1.14 5.35
C THR A 85 -8.22 -2.65 5.56
N GLY A 86 -7.07 -3.31 5.69
CA GLY A 86 -7.02 -4.74 5.98
C GLY A 86 -7.57 -5.11 7.36
N VAL A 87 -7.68 -4.12 8.26
CA VAL A 87 -8.22 -4.31 9.61
C VAL A 87 -9.72 -4.62 9.55
N TYR A 88 -10.47 -3.90 8.71
CA TYR A 88 -11.88 -4.18 8.42
C TYR A 88 -12.08 -5.57 7.82
N LEU A 89 -11.17 -5.97 6.93
CA LEU A 89 -11.25 -7.26 6.25
C LEU A 89 -11.03 -8.42 7.23
N ASN A 90 -10.13 -8.23 8.19
CA ASN A 90 -9.90 -9.20 9.24
C ASN A 90 -11.08 -9.30 10.22
N ASP A 91 -11.83 -8.22 10.41
CA ASP A 91 -13.05 -8.20 11.22
C ASP A 91 -14.19 -9.00 10.55
N ILE A 92 -14.42 -8.75 9.25
CA ILE A 92 -15.37 -9.56 8.45
C ILE A 92 -15.00 -11.04 8.47
N ARG A 93 -13.70 -11.37 8.34
CA ARG A 93 -13.20 -12.76 8.41
C ARG A 93 -13.62 -13.44 9.72
N GLN A 94 -13.71 -12.70 10.82
CA GLN A 94 -14.10 -13.21 12.13
C GLN A 94 -15.62 -13.25 12.33
N GLY A 95 -16.41 -12.93 11.30
CA GLY A 95 -17.88 -12.88 11.35
C GLY A 95 -18.44 -11.52 11.76
N GLY A 96 -17.61 -10.47 11.79
CA GLY A 96 -18.05 -9.10 12.02
C GLY A 96 -18.94 -8.59 10.88
N SER A 97 -19.86 -7.68 11.22
CA SER A 97 -20.67 -6.92 10.26
C SER A 97 -20.48 -5.44 10.52
N LEU A 98 -19.88 -4.75 9.55
CA LEU A 98 -19.51 -3.35 9.69
C LEU A 98 -19.57 -2.61 8.35
N THR A 99 -19.71 -1.29 8.46
CA THR A 99 -19.61 -0.36 7.32
C THR A 99 -18.64 0.74 7.71
N PRO A 100 -17.48 0.87 7.04
CA PRO A 100 -16.54 1.96 7.29
C PRO A 100 -17.18 3.33 7.08
N PRO A 101 -16.74 4.36 7.82
CA PRO A 101 -15.62 4.35 8.76
C PRO A 101 -16.00 3.85 10.17
N VAL A 102 -15.17 2.99 10.74
CA VAL A 102 -15.26 2.55 12.16
C VAL A 102 -13.92 2.86 12.86
N PRO A 103 -13.91 3.32 14.12
CA PRO A 103 -12.69 3.56 14.88
C PRO A 103 -11.81 2.31 14.99
N VAL A 104 -10.49 2.50 15.08
CA VAL A 104 -9.54 1.38 15.22
C VAL A 104 -9.78 0.55 16.49
N GLU A 105 -10.26 1.18 17.55
CA GLU A 105 -10.47 0.54 18.86
C GLU A 105 -11.57 -0.52 18.83
N ASP A 106 -12.52 -0.38 17.90
CA ASP A 106 -13.66 -1.29 17.73
C ASP A 106 -13.39 -2.39 16.70
N LEU A 107 -12.16 -2.47 16.17
CA LEU A 107 -11.78 -3.39 15.11
C LEU A 107 -10.76 -4.43 15.58
N ALA A 108 -10.67 -5.52 14.84
CA ALA A 108 -9.62 -6.52 15.02
C ALA A 108 -8.21 -5.89 15.15
N PRO A 109 -7.33 -6.42 16.02
CA PRO A 109 -6.02 -5.81 16.28
C PRO A 109 -5.00 -6.04 15.14
N SER A 110 -5.30 -6.92 14.19
CA SER A 110 -4.43 -7.24 13.06
C SER A 110 -5.13 -6.99 11.72
N SER A 111 -4.33 -6.76 10.68
CA SER A 111 -4.81 -6.53 9.32
C SER A 111 -4.57 -7.71 8.40
N TRP A 112 -5.47 -7.87 7.42
CA TRP A 112 -5.36 -8.84 6.35
C TRP A 112 -5.28 -8.11 5.01
N PRO A 113 -4.28 -8.39 4.14
CA PRO A 113 -4.00 -7.54 2.98
C PRO A 113 -5.14 -7.57 1.97
N ASP A 114 -5.83 -6.44 1.82
CA ASP A 114 -6.95 -6.24 0.91
C ASP A 114 -6.51 -6.13 -0.56
N GLY A 115 -5.39 -5.46 -0.84
CA GLY A 115 -4.83 -5.35 -2.18
C GLY A 115 -5.81 -4.70 -3.17
N TYR A 116 -6.07 -5.36 -4.31
CA TYR A 116 -7.02 -4.85 -5.32
C TYR A 116 -8.49 -4.98 -4.89
N LEU A 117 -8.79 -5.76 -3.85
CA LEU A 117 -10.18 -6.00 -3.42
C LEU A 117 -10.82 -4.74 -2.86
N ALA A 118 -10.07 -3.71 -2.49
CA ALA A 118 -10.62 -2.41 -2.09
C ALA A 118 -11.61 -1.84 -3.12
N GLY A 119 -11.37 -2.05 -4.41
CA GLY A 119 -12.33 -1.64 -5.45
C GLY A 119 -13.63 -2.44 -5.39
N TYR A 120 -13.52 -3.75 -5.16
CA TYR A 120 -14.69 -4.60 -4.97
C TYR A 120 -15.47 -4.25 -3.70
N MET A 121 -14.80 -4.05 -2.58
CA MET A 121 -15.44 -3.68 -1.32
C MET A 121 -16.13 -2.31 -1.41
N SER A 122 -15.64 -1.40 -2.26
CA SER A 122 -16.20 -0.06 -2.42
C SER A 122 -17.40 -0.04 -3.38
N PHE A 123 -17.29 -0.65 -4.57
CA PHE A 123 -18.32 -0.54 -5.62
C PHE A 123 -18.53 -1.84 -6.41
N GLY A 124 -18.26 -3.00 -5.79
CA GLY A 124 -18.38 -4.30 -6.42
C GLY A 124 -17.48 -4.48 -7.64
N ILE A 125 -17.93 -5.28 -8.60
CA ILE A 125 -17.17 -5.59 -9.82
C ILE A 125 -16.79 -4.34 -10.61
N VAL A 126 -17.66 -3.32 -10.63
CA VAL A 126 -17.39 -2.04 -11.30
C VAL A 126 -16.22 -1.33 -10.64
N GLY A 127 -16.23 -1.22 -9.30
CA GLY A 127 -15.12 -0.62 -8.55
C GLY A 127 -13.81 -1.37 -8.73
N LEU A 128 -13.85 -2.71 -8.74
CA LEU A 128 -12.67 -3.55 -8.98
C LEU A 128 -12.03 -3.23 -10.33
N ILE A 129 -12.83 -3.20 -11.40
CA ILE A 129 -12.38 -2.89 -12.76
C ILE A 129 -11.82 -1.46 -12.81
N CYS A 130 -12.60 -0.47 -12.35
CA CYS A 130 -12.22 0.94 -12.41
C CYS A 130 -10.92 1.22 -11.65
N LEU A 131 -10.76 0.74 -10.42
CA LEU A 131 -9.54 0.96 -9.65
C LEU A 131 -8.34 0.19 -10.22
N SER A 132 -8.56 -0.97 -10.83
CA SER A 132 -7.48 -1.72 -11.50
C SER A 132 -6.95 -0.95 -12.72
N PHE A 133 -7.84 -0.40 -13.56
CA PHE A 133 -7.44 0.47 -14.67
C PHE A 133 -6.76 1.75 -14.18
N LEU A 134 -7.30 2.38 -13.13
CA LEU A 134 -6.70 3.59 -12.56
C LEU A 134 -5.30 3.32 -11.99
N SER A 135 -5.10 2.17 -11.35
CA SER A 135 -3.79 1.73 -10.85
C SER A 135 -2.79 1.56 -11.99
N GLY A 136 -3.19 0.88 -13.08
CA GLY A 136 -2.36 0.75 -14.28
C GLY A 136 -2.05 2.09 -14.95
N TYR A 137 -3.03 2.99 -15.03
CA TYR A 137 -2.84 4.33 -15.57
C TYR A 137 -1.85 5.15 -14.72
N PHE A 138 -1.96 5.08 -13.39
CA PHE A 138 -1.02 5.72 -12.46
C PHE A 138 0.40 5.18 -12.66
N TYR A 139 0.55 3.86 -12.78
CA TYR A 139 1.85 3.26 -13.07
C TYR A 139 2.46 3.79 -14.38
N GLY A 140 1.63 3.91 -15.43
CA GLY A 140 2.02 4.52 -16.70
C GLY A 140 2.39 6.01 -16.59
N LEU A 141 1.75 6.77 -15.70
CA LEU A 141 2.15 8.15 -15.39
C LEU A 141 3.54 8.20 -14.76
N VAL A 142 3.81 7.37 -13.75
CA VAL A 142 5.13 7.33 -13.10
C VAL A 142 6.22 6.98 -14.11
N TYR A 143 5.98 6.00 -14.99
CA TYR A 143 6.92 5.66 -16.05
C TYR A 143 7.18 6.84 -17.02
N ARG A 144 6.11 7.54 -17.46
CA ARG A 144 6.25 8.72 -18.33
C ARG A 144 7.06 9.83 -17.65
N LEU A 145 6.85 10.07 -16.36
CA LEU A 145 7.65 11.03 -15.59
C LEU A 145 9.13 10.65 -15.58
N THR A 146 9.45 9.36 -15.39
CA THR A 146 10.83 8.85 -15.48
C THR A 146 11.45 9.11 -16.85
N ARG A 147 10.70 8.90 -17.94
CA ARG A 147 11.16 9.21 -19.30
C ARG A 147 11.41 10.70 -19.50
N MET A 148 10.50 11.56 -19.03
CA MET A 148 10.65 13.03 -19.14
C MET A 148 11.86 13.55 -18.37
N MET A 149 12.24 12.88 -17.28
CA MET A 149 13.45 13.18 -16.51
C MET A 149 14.71 12.52 -17.09
N ASN A 150 14.69 12.06 -18.35
CA ASN A 150 15.79 11.38 -19.03
C ASN A 150 16.39 10.23 -18.21
N TYR A 151 15.55 9.46 -17.52
CA TYR A 151 15.99 8.36 -16.67
C TYR A 151 17.01 8.78 -15.60
N SER A 152 16.88 9.97 -15.03
CA SER A 152 17.69 10.39 -13.89
C SER A 152 17.65 9.35 -12.76
N THR A 153 18.75 9.19 -12.03
CA THR A 153 18.84 8.21 -10.93
C THR A 153 17.69 8.34 -9.93
N VAL A 154 17.31 9.57 -9.58
CA VAL A 154 16.20 9.85 -8.65
C VAL A 154 14.87 9.34 -9.22
N SER A 155 14.61 9.57 -10.50
CA SER A 155 13.38 9.09 -11.16
C SER A 155 13.31 7.57 -11.29
N ILE A 156 14.44 6.91 -11.53
CA ILE A 156 14.53 5.45 -11.56
C ILE A 156 14.23 4.89 -10.17
N ILE A 157 14.83 5.43 -9.10
CA ILE A 157 14.58 4.98 -7.73
C ILE A 157 13.10 5.17 -7.38
N PHE A 158 12.49 6.33 -7.70
CA PHE A 158 11.07 6.57 -7.47
C PHE A 158 10.19 5.55 -8.20
N TYR A 159 10.43 5.32 -9.49
CA TYR A 159 9.71 4.32 -10.27
C TYR A 159 9.89 2.90 -9.72
N SER A 160 11.11 2.51 -9.36
CA SER A 160 11.40 1.21 -8.75
C SER A 160 10.67 1.05 -7.43
N LEU A 161 10.64 2.06 -6.55
CA LEU A 161 9.93 1.99 -5.29
C LEU A 161 8.42 1.81 -5.50
N ILE A 162 7.82 2.52 -6.45
CA ILE A 162 6.41 2.29 -6.83
C ILE A 162 6.21 0.87 -7.39
N GLY A 163 7.10 0.39 -8.25
CA GLY A 163 7.03 -0.97 -8.82
C GLY A 163 7.22 -2.09 -7.80
N PHE A 164 8.09 -1.90 -6.80
CA PHE A 164 8.28 -2.86 -5.71
C PHE A 164 7.04 -3.01 -4.81
N MET A 165 6.13 -2.03 -4.83
CA MET A 165 4.85 -2.16 -4.13
C MET A 165 3.87 -3.11 -4.83
N GLY A 166 4.20 -3.62 -6.02
CA GLY A 166 3.34 -4.48 -6.82
C GLY A 166 2.19 -3.71 -7.50
N VAL A 167 1.05 -4.37 -7.71
CA VAL A 167 -0.19 -3.69 -8.15
C VAL A 167 -0.49 -2.60 -7.14
N THR A 168 -0.35 -1.34 -7.53
CA THR A 168 -0.49 -0.19 -6.63
C THR A 168 -1.92 -0.18 -6.07
N PRO A 169 -2.13 -0.61 -4.82
CA PRO A 169 -3.47 -0.76 -4.31
C PRO A 169 -3.99 0.66 -4.07
N LEU A 170 -5.01 1.07 -4.82
CA LEU A 170 -5.66 2.37 -4.64
C LEU A 170 -6.64 2.34 -3.47
N ASN A 171 -6.24 1.64 -2.41
CA ASN A 171 -6.87 1.67 -1.11
C ASN A 171 -6.29 2.83 -0.29
N PRO A 172 -6.90 3.22 0.84
CA PRO A 172 -6.44 4.34 1.66
C PRO A 172 -4.97 4.21 2.10
N PHE A 173 -4.52 2.99 2.43
CA PHE A 173 -3.15 2.72 2.83
C PHE A 173 -2.14 2.94 1.70
N GLY A 174 -2.42 2.42 0.50
CA GLY A 174 -1.60 2.59 -0.68
C GLY A 174 -1.55 4.04 -1.14
N ILE A 175 -2.69 4.74 -1.14
CA ILE A 175 -2.76 6.18 -1.42
C ILE A 175 -1.88 6.96 -0.42
N THR A 176 -2.00 6.67 0.88
CA THR A 176 -1.18 7.33 1.91
C THR A 176 0.32 7.07 1.69
N ARG A 177 0.70 5.83 1.36
CA ARG A 177 2.09 5.49 1.04
C ARG A 177 2.61 6.24 -0.20
N ILE A 178 1.81 6.35 -1.26
CA ILE A 178 2.15 7.12 -2.47
C ILE A 178 2.35 8.60 -2.11
N MET A 179 1.45 9.17 -1.29
CA MET A 179 1.56 10.56 -0.85
C MET A 179 2.84 10.81 -0.04
N ILE A 180 3.19 9.92 0.89
CA ILE A 180 4.43 10.00 1.66
C ILE A 180 5.65 9.91 0.73
N LEU A 181 5.62 8.99 -0.24
CA LEU A 181 6.72 8.85 -1.20
C LEU A 181 6.88 10.13 -2.05
N LEU A 182 5.77 10.67 -2.58
CA LEU A 182 5.79 11.93 -3.34
C LEU A 182 6.36 13.08 -2.50
N LEU A 183 5.93 13.21 -1.25
CA LEU A 183 6.43 14.23 -0.32
C LEU A 183 7.93 14.07 -0.08
N PHE A 184 8.40 12.84 0.19
CA PHE A 184 9.81 12.54 0.41
C PHE A 184 10.67 12.98 -0.78
N PHE A 185 10.27 12.62 -2.01
CA PHE A 185 11.01 13.01 -3.21
C PHE A 185 10.92 14.51 -3.50
N MET A 186 9.80 15.18 -3.17
CA MET A 186 9.67 16.63 -3.30
C MET A 186 10.64 17.35 -2.36
N VAL A 187 10.72 16.92 -1.09
CA VAL A 187 11.65 17.47 -0.09
C VAL A 187 13.11 17.23 -0.49
N LEU A 188 13.43 16.01 -0.95
CA LEU A 188 14.77 15.68 -1.45
C LEU A 188 15.15 16.56 -2.65
N GLY A 189 14.21 16.76 -3.57
CA GLY A 189 14.37 17.68 -4.70
C GLY A 189 14.65 19.12 -4.26
N PHE A 190 13.91 19.62 -3.27
CA PHE A 190 14.10 20.95 -2.70
C PHE A 190 15.49 21.15 -2.09
N PHE A 191 15.93 20.22 -1.23
CA PHE A 191 17.27 20.29 -0.62
C PHE A 191 18.40 20.18 -1.66
N SER A 192 18.21 19.36 -2.69
CA SER A 192 19.20 19.21 -3.77
C SER A 192 19.43 20.52 -4.55
N ARG A 193 18.41 21.39 -4.64
CA ARG A 193 18.48 22.72 -5.25
C ARG A 193 19.14 23.75 -4.34
N ILE A 194 18.78 23.79 -3.04
CA ILE A 194 19.39 24.72 -2.07
C ILE A 194 20.90 24.51 -1.94
N SER A 195 21.34 23.25 -1.90
CA SER A 195 22.77 22.92 -1.85
C SER A 195 23.56 23.42 -3.07
N PHE A 196 22.91 23.74 -4.19
CA PHE A 196 23.56 24.22 -5.41
C PHE A 196 23.79 25.73 -5.42
N ASN A 197 22.95 26.52 -4.75
CA ASN A 197 23.11 27.98 -4.67
C ASN A 197 24.18 28.44 -3.66
N ARG A 198 24.86 27.51 -2.98
CA ARG A 198 25.91 27.81 -1.98
C ARG A 198 27.33 27.41 -2.44
N THR A 199 27.49 26.94 -3.67
CA THR A 199 28.77 26.63 -4.33
C THR A 199 28.88 27.41 -5.61
#